data_AF-A0AB36P422-F1
#
_entry.id   AF-A0AB36P422-F1
#
_cell.length_a   1.000
_cell.length_b   1.000
_cell.length_c   1.000
_cell.angle_alpha   90.00
_cell.angle_beta   90.00
_cell.angle_gamma   90.00
#
_symmetry.space_group_name_H-M   'P 1'
#
loop_
_entity.id
_entity.type
_entity.pdbx_description
1 polymer ?
#
loop_
_entity_poly.entity_id
_entity_poly.type
_entity_poly.pdbx_seq_one_letter_code
_entity_poly.pdbx_strand_id
1 'polypeptide(L)'
;MNLIGKFMGITKHLNFDIETKAIGKICKALGHPTRIQIMTLLWKRNNRTCGEIVELIPLAQSTISKHLLELKKANLVSIKNEGKKTIYSIDVDNIEILKKYLTSYLSTIEIAEQNKATVLTTRHRISRNSHLKEHNYQFAHKKIKEAI
;
A
#
# COMPACT_ATOMS: atom_id res chain seq x y z
N MET A 1 -33.19 -24.23 -34.58
CA MET A 1 -33.50 -22.90 -34.01
C MET A 1 -32.95 -22.90 -32.60
N ASN A 2 -31.91 -22.09 -32.36
CA ASN A 2 -31.16 -22.02 -31.10
C ASN A 2 -32.05 -21.55 -29.94
N LEU A 3 -31.78 -22.05 -28.73
CA LEU A 3 -31.25 -21.24 -27.62
C LEU A 3 -30.86 -22.15 -26.45
N ILE A 4 -29.58 -22.50 -26.44
CA ILE A 4 -28.87 -23.09 -25.31
C ILE A 4 -28.66 -21.95 -24.30
N GLY A 5 -29.49 -21.91 -23.26
CA GLY A 5 -29.32 -21.01 -22.12
C GLY A 5 -28.08 -21.37 -21.33
N LYS A 6 -26.99 -20.69 -21.65
CA LYS A 6 -25.65 -20.72 -21.03
C LYS A 6 -25.75 -20.62 -19.50
N PHE A 7 -25.48 -21.72 -18.78
CA PHE A 7 -25.20 -21.72 -17.34
C PHE A 7 -23.91 -20.91 -17.09
N MET A 8 -24.04 -19.61 -16.81
CA MET A 8 -22.93 -18.80 -16.31
C MET A 8 -22.87 -18.99 -14.79
N GLY A 9 -21.71 -19.42 -14.30
CA GLY A 9 -21.51 -20.03 -12.98
C GLY A 9 -22.24 -19.35 -11.81
N ILE A 10 -22.69 -20.19 -10.88
CA ILE A 10 -23.28 -19.80 -9.60
C ILE A 10 -22.22 -19.00 -8.83
N THR A 11 -22.23 -17.68 -8.93
CA THR A 11 -21.34 -16.82 -8.14
C THR A 11 -21.76 -16.96 -6.68
N LYS A 12 -21.07 -17.83 -5.93
CA LYS A 12 -21.25 -17.95 -4.48
C LYS A 12 -20.84 -16.62 -3.86
N HIS A 13 -21.81 -15.79 -3.49
CA HIS A 13 -21.54 -14.54 -2.79
C HIS A 13 -21.12 -14.85 -1.35
N LEU A 14 -19.83 -14.68 -1.07
CA LEU A 14 -19.29 -14.81 0.28
C LEU A 14 -19.53 -13.51 1.05
N ASN A 15 -20.38 -13.57 2.08
CA ASN A 15 -20.70 -12.41 2.92
C ASN A 15 -19.70 -12.30 4.06
N PHE A 16 -18.72 -11.40 3.91
CA PHE A 16 -17.81 -11.03 4.99
C PHE A 16 -18.44 -10.00 5.93
N ASP A 17 -18.05 -10.03 7.21
CA ASP A 17 -18.38 -9.01 8.19
C ASP A 17 -17.74 -7.65 7.83
N ILE A 18 -18.16 -6.61 8.55
CA ILE A 18 -17.77 -5.22 8.27
C ILE A 18 -16.27 -5.02 8.51
N GLU A 19 -15.71 -5.60 9.57
CA GLU A 19 -14.31 -5.44 9.94
C GLU A 19 -13.41 -6.11 8.90
N THR A 20 -13.70 -7.36 8.53
CA THR A 20 -12.96 -8.09 7.48
C THR A 20 -12.99 -7.35 6.15
N LYS A 21 -14.14 -6.76 5.76
CA LYS A 21 -14.25 -5.93 4.56
C LYS A 21 -13.41 -4.65 4.65
N ALA A 22 -13.43 -3.98 5.80
CA ALA A 22 -12.68 -2.74 6.02
C ALA A 22 -11.16 -2.99 5.96
N ILE A 23 -10.68 -4.00 6.69
CA ILE A 23 -9.28 -4.44 6.67
C ILE A 23 -8.86 -4.86 5.26
N GLY A 24 -9.68 -5.64 4.55
CA GLY A 24 -9.40 -6.04 3.18
C GLY A 24 -9.22 -4.84 2.23
N LYS A 25 -10.04 -3.79 2.37
CA LYS A 25 -9.89 -2.54 1.60
C LYS A 25 -8.59 -1.81 1.94
N ILE A 26 -8.27 -1.70 3.24
CA ILE A 26 -7.04 -1.06 3.72
C ILE A 26 -5.81 -1.80 3.19
N CYS A 27 -5.74 -3.12 3.37
CA CYS A 27 -4.64 -3.94 2.87
C CYS A 27 -4.48 -3.84 1.35
N LYS A 28 -5.59 -3.85 0.60
CA LYS A 28 -5.57 -3.62 -0.86
C LYS A 28 -5.03 -2.24 -1.23
N ALA A 29 -5.31 -1.21 -0.44
CA ALA A 29 -4.77 0.12 -0.64
C ALA A 29 -3.28 0.22 -0.28
N LEU A 30 -2.85 -0.45 0.79
CA LEU A 30 -1.45 -0.46 1.20
C LEU A 30 -0.55 -1.35 0.31
N GLY A 31 -1.11 -2.34 -0.38
CA GLY A 31 -0.36 -3.28 -1.23
C GLY A 31 0.36 -2.68 -2.46
N HIS A 32 0.40 -1.35 -2.64
CA HIS A 32 1.16 -0.71 -3.72
C HIS A 32 2.32 0.12 -3.16
N PRO A 33 3.57 -0.07 -3.62
CA PRO A 33 4.75 0.59 -3.08
C PRO A 33 4.66 2.13 -3.03
N THR A 34 4.20 2.76 -4.12
CA THR A 34 4.02 4.23 -4.14
C THR A 34 3.04 4.73 -3.09
N ARG A 35 1.97 3.99 -2.79
CA ARG A 35 1.01 4.37 -1.75
C ARG A 35 1.66 4.30 -0.36
N ILE A 36 2.47 3.27 -0.10
CA ILE A 36 3.29 3.20 1.12
C ILE A 36 4.25 4.38 1.24
N GLN A 37 4.91 4.79 0.16
CA GLN A 37 5.78 5.97 0.17
C GLN A 37 5.02 7.25 0.48
N ILE A 38 3.86 7.47 -0.16
CA ILE A 38 3.00 8.63 0.12
C ILE A 38 2.60 8.65 1.60
N MET A 39 2.13 7.52 2.13
CA MET A 39 1.80 7.39 3.54
C MET A 39 3.00 7.75 4.43
N THR A 40 4.19 7.24 4.11
CA THR A 40 5.43 7.54 4.86
C THR A 40 5.76 9.04 4.87
N LEU A 41 5.55 9.74 3.75
CA LEU A 41 5.76 11.19 3.67
C LEU A 41 4.76 11.98 4.54
N LEU A 42 3.49 11.58 4.51
CA LEU A 42 2.43 12.17 5.33
C LEU A 42 2.60 11.85 6.83
N TRP A 43 3.25 10.75 7.18
CA TRP A 43 3.62 10.44 8.57
C TRP A 43 4.71 11.36 9.11
N LYS A 44 5.69 11.70 8.27
CA LYS A 44 6.83 12.56 8.68
C LYS A 44 6.42 14.01 8.87
N ARG A 45 5.40 14.48 8.15
CA ARG A 45 4.78 15.79 8.32
C ARG A 45 3.28 15.61 8.17
N ASN A 46 2.54 15.87 9.26
CA ASN A 46 1.11 15.60 9.41
C ASN A 46 0.22 16.06 8.25
N ASN A 47 0.66 17.02 7.42
CA ASN A 47 -0.06 17.48 6.26
C ASN A 47 0.86 17.82 5.08
N ARG A 48 0.37 17.59 3.85
CA ARG A 48 1.02 17.96 2.59
C ARG A 48 0.00 18.24 1.51
N THR A 49 0.32 19.13 0.58
CA THR A 49 -0.40 19.29 -0.68
C THR A 49 0.03 18.24 -1.72
N CYS A 50 -0.79 18.01 -2.73
CA CYS A 50 -0.43 17.13 -3.86
C CYS A 50 0.87 17.58 -4.55
N GLY A 51 1.07 18.89 -4.72
CA GLY A 51 2.29 19.45 -5.31
C GLY A 51 3.55 19.09 -4.51
N GLU A 52 3.52 19.26 -3.19
CA GLU A 52 4.65 18.87 -2.33
C GLU A 52 4.96 17.38 -2.38
N ILE A 53 3.95 16.52 -2.58
CA ILE A 53 4.16 15.07 -2.73
C ILE A 53 4.82 14.75 -4.08
N VAL A 54 4.40 15.44 -5.16
CA VAL A 54 5.00 15.31 -6.50
C VAL A 54 6.46 15.77 -6.52
N GLU A 55 6.82 16.78 -5.74
CA GLU A 55 8.22 17.21 -5.61
C GLU A 55 9.12 16.15 -4.95
N LEU A 56 8.55 15.27 -4.12
CA LEU A 56 9.28 14.26 -3.35
C LEU A 56 9.23 12.86 -3.98
N ILE A 57 8.23 12.59 -4.80
CA ILE A 57 8.05 11.32 -5.51
C ILE A 57 8.03 11.63 -7.01
N PRO A 58 9.05 11.21 -7.80
CA PRO A 58 9.22 11.61 -9.20
C PRO A 58 8.21 10.91 -10.13
N LEU A 59 6.93 11.22 -9.93
CA LEU A 59 5.80 10.72 -10.70
C LEU A 59 4.91 11.90 -11.10
N ALA A 60 4.21 11.75 -12.21
CA ALA A 60 3.25 12.75 -12.66
C ALA A 60 2.16 13.04 -11.61
N GLN A 61 1.71 14.29 -11.53
CA GLN A 61 0.67 14.73 -10.61
C GLN A 61 -0.64 13.94 -10.75
N SER A 62 -1.03 13.54 -11.97
CA SER A 62 -2.21 12.71 -12.22
C SER A 62 -2.09 11.33 -11.56
N THR A 63 -0.89 10.74 -11.59
CA THR A 63 -0.56 9.46 -10.95
C THR A 63 -0.64 9.57 -9.42
N ILE A 64 -0.03 10.61 -8.85
CA ILE A 64 -0.08 10.88 -7.41
C ILE A 64 -1.53 11.12 -6.95
N SER A 65 -2.31 11.92 -7.70
CA SER A 65 -3.73 12.15 -7.43
C SER A 65 -4.53 10.85 -7.42
N LYS A 66 -4.29 9.95 -8.38
CA LYS A 66 -4.91 8.62 -8.40
C LYS A 66 -4.54 7.79 -7.18
N HIS A 67 -3.28 7.80 -6.75
CA HIS A 67 -2.86 7.10 -5.53
C HIS A 67 -3.53 7.67 -4.27
N LEU A 68 -3.60 9.00 -4.15
CA LEU A 68 -4.28 9.67 -3.04
C LEU A 68 -5.78 9.38 -3.03
N LEU A 69 -6.42 9.28 -4.18
CA LEU A 69 -7.81 8.88 -4.30
C LEU A 69 -8.05 7.45 -3.80
N GLU A 70 -7.18 6.51 -4.17
CA GLU A 70 -7.29 5.12 -3.69
C GLU A 70 -7.02 5.00 -2.19
N LEU A 71 -6.09 5.78 -1.64
CA LEU A 71 -5.86 5.88 -0.20
C LEU A 71 -7.08 6.48 0.52
N LYS A 72 -7.70 7.51 -0.05
CA LYS A 72 -8.93 8.13 0.49
C LYS A 72 -10.09 7.14 0.50
N LYS A 73 -10.29 6.37 -0.58
CA LYS A 73 -11.33 5.34 -0.67
C LYS A 73 -11.18 4.24 0.38
N ALA A 74 -9.96 4.03 0.88
CA ALA A 74 -9.65 3.10 1.94
C ALA A 74 -9.62 3.76 3.34
N ASN A 75 -10.04 5.02 3.46
CA ASN A 75 -10.02 5.81 4.69
C ASN A 75 -8.63 5.89 5.35
N LEU A 76 -7.56 5.92 4.57
CA LEU A 76 -6.19 6.04 5.09
C LEU A 76 -5.70 7.48 5.12
N VAL A 77 -6.33 8.36 4.34
CA VAL A 77 -6.01 9.78 4.28
C VAL A 77 -7.28 10.63 4.31
N SER A 78 -7.20 11.73 5.03
CA SER A 78 -8.22 12.78 5.05
C SER A 78 -7.83 13.92 4.10
N ILE A 79 -8.83 14.69 3.67
CA ILE A 79 -8.65 15.80 2.74
C ILE A 79 -9.28 17.06 3.33
N LYS A 80 -8.52 18.15 3.35
CA LYS A 80 -9.00 19.50 3.71
C LYS A 80 -8.68 20.47 2.58
N ASN A 81 -9.64 21.31 2.22
CA ASN A 81 -9.41 22.39 1.27
C ASN A 81 -9.12 23.69 2.02
N GLU A 82 -8.00 24.33 1.70
CA GLU A 82 -7.60 25.64 2.23
C GLU A 82 -7.38 26.59 1.04
N GLY A 83 -8.40 27.39 0.75
CA GLY A 83 -8.43 28.23 -0.46
C GLY A 83 -8.35 27.38 -1.73
N LYS A 84 -7.32 27.60 -2.55
CA LYS A 84 -7.06 26.85 -3.79
C LYS A 84 -6.25 25.58 -3.57
N LYS A 85 -5.76 25.31 -2.35
CA LYS A 85 -4.90 24.17 -2.04
C LYS A 85 -5.71 23.05 -1.41
N THR A 86 -5.46 21.83 -1.88
CA THR A 86 -5.96 20.61 -1.25
C THR A 86 -4.85 19.98 -0.43
N ILE A 87 -5.12 19.82 0.87
CA ILE A 87 -4.20 19.32 1.87
C ILE A 87 -4.62 17.91 2.25
N TYR A 88 -3.66 16.99 2.26
CA TYR A 88 -3.81 15.60 2.63
C TYR A 88 -3.13 15.34 3.97
N SER A 89 -3.76 14.54 4.81
CA SER A 89 -3.25 14.10 6.11
C SER A 89 -3.57 12.63 6.34
N ILE A 90 -2.85 11.98 7.25
CA ILE A 90 -3.15 10.61 7.70
C ILE A 90 -4.47 10.60 8.45
N ASP A 91 -5.29 9.59 8.20
CA ASP A 91 -6.42 9.23 9.06
C ASP A 91 -5.91 8.28 10.16
N VAL A 92 -5.64 8.83 11.35
CA VAL A 92 -4.97 8.08 12.44
C VAL A 92 -5.87 6.98 13.00
N ASP A 93 -7.16 7.24 13.12
CA ASP A 93 -8.14 6.31 13.71
C ASP A 93 -8.22 5.01 12.90
N ASN A 94 -8.30 5.11 11.57
CA ASN A 94 -8.34 3.92 10.71
C ASN A 94 -7.02 3.13 10.72
N ILE A 95 -5.88 3.81 10.89
CA ILE A 95 -4.60 3.11 11.05
C ILE A 95 -4.53 2.38 12.40
N GLU A 96 -5.04 2.97 13.47
CA GLU A 96 -5.07 2.33 14.78
C GLU A 96 -5.96 1.07 14.77
N ILE A 97 -7.11 1.13 14.09
CA ILE A 97 -7.97 -0.02 13.85
C ILE A 97 -7.21 -1.13 13.10
N LEU A 98 -6.53 -0.79 12.00
CA LEU A 98 -5.70 -1.75 11.25
C LEU A 98 -4.62 -2.39 12.15
N LYS A 99 -3.91 -1.56 12.91
CA LYS A 99 -2.85 -2.01 13.82
C LYS A 99 -3.40 -2.98 14.86
N LYS A 100 -4.51 -2.64 15.52
CA LYS A 100 -5.16 -3.48 16.53
C LYS A 100 -5.59 -4.82 15.94
N TYR A 101 -6.27 -4.78 14.79
CA TYR A 101 -6.72 -5.99 14.10
C TYR A 101 -5.56 -6.90 13.71
N LEU A 102 -4.53 -6.36 13.04
CA LEU A 102 -3.36 -7.15 12.63
C LEU A 102 -2.60 -7.70 13.83
N THR A 103 -2.45 -6.92 14.90
CA THR A 103 -1.78 -7.39 16.13
C THR A 103 -2.53 -8.57 16.74
N SER A 104 -3.86 -8.46 16.86
CA SER A 104 -4.72 -9.53 17.38
C SER A 104 -4.70 -10.78 16.48
N TYR A 105 -4.72 -10.58 15.17
CA TYR A 105 -4.67 -11.67 14.19
C TYR A 105 -3.33 -12.42 14.28
N LEU A 106 -2.22 -11.69 14.31
CA LEU A 106 -0.88 -12.26 14.40
C LEU A 106 -0.58 -12.89 15.76
N SER A 107 -1.16 -12.38 16.86
CA SER A 107 -1.00 -12.99 18.19
C SER A 107 -1.78 -14.29 18.35
N THR A 108 -2.86 -14.48 17.58
CA THR A 108 -3.65 -15.72 17.57
C THR A 108 -2.95 -16.83 16.78
N ILE A 109 -2.10 -16.44 15.83
CA ILE A 109 -1.24 -17.36 15.10
C ILE A 109 0.01 -17.57 15.95
N GLU A 110 0.03 -18.59 16.80
CA GLU A 110 1.31 -19.17 17.20
C GLU A 110 2.01 -19.56 15.90
N ILE A 111 3.10 -18.86 15.56
CA ILE A 111 3.99 -19.29 14.50
C ILE A 111 4.67 -20.54 15.03
N ALA A 112 3.97 -21.68 14.97
CA ALA A 112 4.51 -22.97 15.32
C ALA A 112 5.81 -23.14 14.53
N GLU A 113 6.92 -23.25 15.24
CA GLU A 113 8.27 -23.22 14.69
C GLU A 113 8.64 -24.52 13.97
N GLN A 114 7.69 -25.15 13.30
CA GLN A 114 7.85 -26.44 12.66
C GLN A 114 7.71 -26.30 11.14
N ASN A 115 8.87 -26.37 10.48
CA ASN A 115 9.10 -26.40 9.03
C ASN A 115 9.19 -25.05 8.31
N LYS A 116 10.32 -24.36 8.52
CA LYS A 116 10.87 -23.38 7.57
C LYS A 116 11.17 -24.05 6.22
N ALA A 117 10.16 -24.08 5.35
CA ALA A 117 10.37 -23.93 3.92
C ALA A 117 9.68 -22.63 3.53
N THR A 118 10.36 -21.49 3.71
CA THR A 118 9.92 -20.22 3.16
C THR A 118 9.95 -20.34 1.64
N VAL A 119 8.83 -20.73 1.04
CA VAL A 119 8.62 -20.71 -0.41
C VAL A 119 8.42 -19.24 -0.82
N LEU A 120 9.48 -18.46 -0.71
CA LEU A 120 9.75 -17.37 -1.66
C LEU A 120 10.78 -17.88 -2.67
N THR A 121 10.56 -19.08 -3.22
CA THR A 121 11.07 -19.39 -4.56
C THR A 121 10.10 -18.74 -5.53
N THR A 122 10.26 -17.46 -5.81
CA THR A 122 9.72 -16.90 -7.04
C THR A 122 10.41 -17.65 -8.19
N ARG A 123 9.80 -18.71 -8.72
CA ARG A 123 10.18 -19.26 -10.03
C ARG A 123 9.70 -18.28 -11.09
N HIS A 124 10.35 -17.12 -11.15
CA HIS A 124 10.39 -16.38 -12.38
C HIS A 124 11.56 -16.98 -13.18
N ARG A 125 11.30 -17.44 -14.41
CA ARG A 125 12.35 -17.70 -15.39
C ARG A 125 13.02 -16.35 -15.70
N ILE A 126 13.92 -15.91 -14.82
CA ILE A 126 14.85 -14.83 -15.11
C ILE A 126 16.07 -15.50 -15.71
N SER A 127 16.30 -15.18 -16.99
CA SER A 127 17.54 -15.45 -17.69
C SER A 127 18.72 -15.04 -16.81
N ARG A 128 19.65 -15.97 -16.60
CA ARG A 128 20.81 -15.82 -15.73
C ARG A 128 21.55 -14.53 -16.05
N ASN A 129 21.74 -13.67 -15.05
CA ASN A 129 23.03 -13.02 -14.79
C ASN A 129 23.13 -12.65 -13.31
N SER A 130 24.16 -13.21 -12.69
CA SER A 130 24.44 -13.27 -11.26
C SER A 130 25.42 -12.18 -10.84
N HIS A 131 25.01 -11.20 -10.02
CA HIS A 131 25.97 -10.42 -9.21
C HIS A 131 25.42 -9.52 -8.08
N LEU A 132 24.25 -9.78 -7.49
CA LEU A 132 23.69 -8.90 -6.44
C LEU A 132 23.32 -9.61 -5.14
N LYS A 133 24.24 -10.43 -4.62
CA LYS A 133 24.36 -10.58 -3.17
C LYS A 133 25.55 -9.74 -2.76
N GLU A 134 25.34 -8.61 -2.09
CA GLU A 134 26.34 -8.13 -1.12
C GLU A 134 25.97 -6.94 -0.23
N HIS A 135 24.85 -6.25 -0.38
CA HIS A 135 24.65 -5.04 0.43
C HIS A 135 23.42 -5.07 1.35
N ASN A 136 23.72 -5.38 2.61
CA ASN A 136 22.98 -5.02 3.83
C ASN A 136 22.72 -3.51 3.84
N TYR A 137 21.46 -3.11 3.66
CA TYR A 137 21.07 -1.71 3.68
C TYR A 137 21.22 -1.12 5.10
N GLN A 138 22.29 -0.36 5.31
CA GLN A 138 22.34 0.72 6.29
C GLN A 138 22.07 2.05 5.59
N PHE A 139 21.03 2.75 6.00
CA PHE A 139 20.74 4.10 5.53
C PHE A 139 21.68 5.09 6.21
N ALA A 140 22.63 5.64 5.45
CA ALA A 140 23.51 6.72 5.90
C ALA A 140 23.26 8.01 5.10
N HIS A 141 23.34 9.12 5.82
CA HIS A 141 22.96 10.48 5.46
C HIS A 141 23.88 11.19 4.43
N LYS A 142 23.23 11.95 3.53
CA LYS A 142 23.47 13.38 3.20
C LYS A 142 24.69 13.82 2.35
N LYS A 143 24.40 14.87 1.55
CA LYS A 143 25.23 15.98 0.98
C LYS A 143 25.52 15.85 -0.52
N ILE A 144 24.87 16.65 -1.39
CA ILE A 144 25.03 18.10 -1.72
C ILE A 144 26.13 18.34 -2.78
N LYS A 145 25.71 18.90 -3.93
CA LYS A 145 26.39 19.80 -4.90
C LYS A 145 27.68 19.27 -5.57
N GLU A 146 28.12 19.68 -6.75
CA GLU A 146 27.84 20.79 -7.67
C GLU A 146 28.55 20.48 -9.01
N ALA A 147 28.17 21.21 -10.07
CA ALA A 147 28.95 21.57 -11.28
C ALA A 147 29.37 20.43 -12.23
N ILE A 148 29.49 20.62 -13.55
CA ILE A 148 29.99 21.78 -14.32
C ILE A 148 29.12 21.99 -15.57
#